data_AF-A0A965UTS8-F1
#
_entry.id   AF-A0A965UTS8-F1
#
_cell.length_a   1.000
_cell.length_b   1.000
_cell.length_c   1.000
_cell.angle_alpha   90.00
_cell.angle_beta   90.00
_cell.angle_gamma   90.00
#
_symmetry.space_group_name_H-M   'P 1'
#
loop_
_entity.id
_entity.type
_entity.pdbx_description
1 polymer ?
#
loop_
_entity_poly.entity_id
_entity_poly.type
_entity_poly.pdbx_seq_one_letter_code
_entity_poly.pdbx_strand_id
1 'polypeptide(L)'
;MSFVSYAKITNKKLNYPNTALAAFSFDTSGFSSVPNVLFEVFGRLVQVPSNAIIDGLNRRIVYDGVWNGVFQTPNVAVSDPAWILYDLITNTRYGLGKYIDTKQIDKWGLYEISKYCNELVPSGYSTNGSPIYEPRFQCNIVLQAKTEAYQVLESLITIFRGFAYWQAGTITFIADKPDAIKYQFTQADVEDGVFIYSRVGLKSKKTVALVSWLNPADFYRKTVEMVEDPIAIQKWGIKELELEAIACTSRGQARRAGVAALISDRLEQETVTFKARAYAAFIKPGDIITVSDSERLEMRAGGLIISATTTTINLDSPVTLVAGQTYQISVTLSDGTWQQKTVQNTANTTSVVTVTSAFSAAPPPESNWILSGNSVVPKQYRVINRVPVSETI
;
A
#
# COMPACT_ATOMS: atom_id res chain seq x y z
N MET A 1 8.97 -30.21 -60.61
CA MET A 1 7.69 -30.22 -59.85
C MET A 1 7.91 -29.42 -58.59
N SER A 2 7.28 -28.25 -58.44
CA SER A 2 7.28 -27.54 -57.16
C SER A 2 6.18 -28.14 -56.27
N PHE A 3 6.51 -28.39 -55.01
CA PHE A 3 5.53 -28.87 -54.04
C PHE A 3 4.69 -27.67 -53.59
N VAL A 4 3.42 -27.64 -53.99
CA VAL A 4 2.41 -26.72 -53.45
C VAL A 4 1.95 -27.31 -52.12
N SER A 5 1.89 -26.49 -51.08
CA SER A 5 1.67 -26.92 -49.70
C SER A 5 0.44 -27.83 -49.54
N TYR A 6 0.54 -28.81 -48.62
CA TYR A 6 -0.59 -29.65 -48.23
C TYR A 6 -0.98 -29.34 -46.79
N ALA A 7 -2.25 -29.05 -46.57
CA ALA A 7 -2.84 -28.86 -45.25
C ALA A 7 -3.61 -30.13 -44.84
N LYS A 8 -3.12 -30.81 -43.79
CA LYS A 8 -3.82 -31.95 -43.19
C LYS A 8 -4.75 -31.46 -42.08
N ILE A 9 -6.05 -31.42 -42.35
CA ILE A 9 -7.06 -31.15 -41.32
C ILE A 9 -7.25 -32.44 -40.51
N THR A 10 -6.82 -32.43 -39.24
CA THR A 10 -7.04 -33.56 -38.32
C THR A 10 -8.14 -33.17 -37.35
N ASN A 11 -9.32 -33.78 -37.51
CA ASN A 11 -10.43 -33.56 -36.59
C ASN A 11 -10.18 -34.32 -35.28
N LYS A 12 -9.87 -33.58 -34.20
CA LYS A 12 -9.78 -34.13 -32.84
C LYS A 12 -11.07 -33.79 -32.08
N LYS A 13 -11.71 -34.80 -31.51
CA LYS A 13 -12.82 -34.62 -30.56
C LYS A 13 -12.21 -34.27 -29.20
N LEU A 14 -12.09 -32.99 -28.91
CA LEU A 14 -11.61 -32.49 -27.62
C LEU A 14 -12.82 -32.18 -26.73
N ASN A 15 -12.77 -32.57 -25.46
CA ASN A 15 -13.85 -32.31 -24.50
C ASN A 15 -13.84 -30.86 -23.96
N TYR A 16 -12.98 -29.97 -24.50
CA TYR A 16 -12.74 -28.57 -24.09
C TYR A 16 -13.11 -28.28 -22.62
N PRO A 17 -12.54 -29.02 -21.64
CA PRO A 17 -12.99 -28.93 -20.27
C PRO A 17 -12.68 -27.55 -19.70
N ASN A 18 -13.66 -26.99 -18.97
CA ASN A 18 -13.60 -25.65 -18.39
C ASN A 18 -13.47 -24.51 -19.45
N THR A 19 -14.12 -24.70 -20.59
CA THR A 19 -14.36 -23.68 -21.61
C THR A 19 -15.87 -23.48 -21.73
N ALA A 20 -16.32 -22.23 -21.77
CA ALA A 20 -17.67 -21.90 -22.20
C ALA A 20 -17.63 -21.58 -23.70
N LEU A 21 -18.57 -22.13 -24.47
CA LEU A 21 -18.71 -21.87 -25.90
C LEU A 21 -20.02 -21.14 -26.12
N ALA A 22 -19.96 -20.02 -26.83
CA ALA A 22 -21.12 -19.30 -27.31
C ALA A 22 -21.08 -19.30 -28.84
N ALA A 23 -22.19 -19.67 -29.47
CA ALA A 23 -22.34 -19.69 -30.92
C ALA A 23 -23.52 -18.81 -31.31
N PHE A 24 -23.34 -17.99 -32.35
CA PHE A 24 -24.35 -17.07 -32.85
C PHE A 24 -24.52 -17.29 -34.35
N SER A 25 -25.75 -17.14 -34.81
CA SER A 25 -26.07 -17.07 -36.22
C SER A 25 -26.68 -15.70 -36.48
N PHE A 26 -26.13 -14.99 -37.45
CA PHE A 26 -26.63 -13.69 -37.89
C PHE A 26 -27.05 -13.80 -39.35
N ASP A 27 -28.09 -13.09 -39.75
CA ASP A 27 -28.43 -12.97 -41.16
C ASP A 27 -27.38 -12.10 -41.85
N THR A 28 -26.76 -12.65 -42.90
CA THR A 28 -25.76 -11.96 -43.72
C THR A 28 -26.32 -10.72 -44.43
N SER A 29 -27.64 -10.62 -44.60
CA SER A 29 -28.27 -9.44 -45.20
C SER A 29 -28.14 -8.18 -44.33
N GLY A 30 -28.02 -8.34 -43.01
CA GLY A 30 -27.97 -7.26 -42.03
C GLY A 30 -26.56 -6.74 -41.71
N PHE A 31 -25.50 -7.40 -42.20
CA PHE A 31 -24.12 -7.06 -41.84
C PHE A 31 -23.17 -7.17 -43.04
N SER A 32 -22.35 -6.14 -43.27
CA SER A 32 -21.29 -6.15 -44.29
C SER A 32 -20.03 -6.93 -43.88
N SER A 33 -19.93 -7.31 -42.60
CA SER A 33 -18.82 -8.10 -42.04
C SER A 33 -19.28 -8.84 -40.77
N VAL A 34 -18.48 -9.80 -40.28
CA VAL A 34 -18.79 -10.51 -39.03
C VAL A 34 -18.90 -9.50 -37.88
N PRO A 35 -20.03 -9.45 -37.15
CA PRO A 35 -20.22 -8.48 -36.07
C PRO A 35 -19.31 -8.76 -34.87
N ASN A 36 -18.89 -7.68 -34.19
CA ASN A 36 -18.20 -7.79 -32.91
C ASN A 36 -19.20 -8.13 -31.80
N VAL A 37 -18.96 -9.23 -31.08
CA VAL A 37 -19.78 -9.66 -29.94
C VAL A 37 -19.00 -9.40 -28.66
N LEU A 38 -19.60 -8.64 -27.74
CA LEU A 38 -19.05 -8.37 -26.41
C LEU A 38 -19.83 -9.16 -25.36
N PHE A 39 -19.11 -9.71 -24.38
CA PHE A 39 -19.69 -10.44 -23.26
C PHE A 39 -19.39 -9.72 -21.97
N GLU A 40 -20.43 -9.45 -21.19
CA GLU A 40 -20.28 -9.15 -19.78
C GLU A 40 -20.32 -10.47 -19.00
N VAL A 41 -19.26 -10.75 -18.25
CA VAL A 41 -19.14 -11.97 -17.44
C VAL A 41 -19.00 -11.57 -15.99
N PHE A 42 -19.77 -12.20 -15.10
CA PHE A 42 -19.82 -11.87 -13.67
C PHE A 42 -18.55 -12.24 -12.88
N GLY A 43 -17.54 -12.80 -13.55
CA GLY A 43 -16.27 -13.20 -12.94
C GLY A 43 -16.22 -14.67 -12.54
N ARG A 44 -15.09 -15.06 -11.93
CA ARG A 44 -14.81 -16.43 -11.48
C ARG A 44 -15.09 -16.54 -9.98
N LEU A 45 -15.67 -17.66 -9.55
CA LEU A 45 -15.79 -17.99 -8.13
C LEU A 45 -14.40 -18.34 -7.57
N VAL A 46 -13.98 -17.64 -6.53
CA VAL A 46 -12.68 -17.83 -5.85
C VAL A 46 -12.90 -18.20 -4.40
N GLN A 47 -11.90 -18.80 -3.76
CA GLN A 47 -11.96 -19.08 -2.33
C GLN A 47 -11.81 -17.78 -1.53
N VAL A 48 -12.65 -17.63 -0.49
CA VAL A 48 -12.63 -16.51 0.46
C VAL A 48 -12.71 -17.04 1.90
N PRO A 49 -12.36 -16.25 2.92
CA PRO A 49 -12.53 -16.61 4.31
C PRO A 49 -13.95 -17.10 4.62
N SER A 50 -14.08 -18.12 5.47
CA SER A 50 -15.37 -18.71 5.87
C SER A 50 -16.32 -17.73 6.55
N ASN A 51 -15.79 -16.61 7.07
CA ASN A 51 -16.57 -15.55 7.69
C ASN A 51 -16.87 -14.36 6.75
N ALA A 52 -16.55 -14.51 5.46
CA ALA A 52 -16.86 -13.52 4.43
C ALA A 52 -18.33 -13.61 3.98
N ILE A 53 -18.98 -12.47 3.85
CA ILE A 53 -20.31 -12.27 3.27
C ILE A 53 -20.16 -11.38 2.04
N ILE A 54 -20.68 -11.82 0.89
CA ILE A 54 -20.53 -11.10 -0.37
C ILE A 54 -21.74 -10.18 -0.59
N ASP A 55 -21.51 -8.88 -0.74
CA ASP A 55 -22.53 -7.91 -1.12
C ASP A 55 -22.94 -8.15 -2.58
N GLY A 56 -24.22 -8.43 -2.82
CA GLY A 56 -24.75 -8.73 -4.15
C GLY A 56 -24.67 -7.58 -5.15
N LEU A 57 -24.58 -6.32 -4.70
CA LEU A 57 -24.59 -5.15 -5.58
C LEU A 57 -23.21 -4.86 -6.17
N ASN A 58 -22.19 -4.81 -5.32
CA ASN A 58 -20.84 -4.38 -5.68
C ASN A 58 -19.80 -5.50 -5.56
N ARG A 59 -20.21 -6.71 -5.14
CA ARG A 59 -19.35 -7.89 -4.95
C ARG A 59 -18.22 -7.68 -3.92
N ARG A 60 -18.33 -6.67 -3.06
CA ARG A 60 -17.41 -6.46 -1.95
C ARG A 60 -17.62 -7.51 -0.87
N ILE A 61 -16.60 -7.71 -0.04
CA ILE A 61 -16.64 -8.60 1.11
C ILE A 61 -16.93 -7.80 2.38
N VAL A 62 -17.85 -8.31 3.19
CA VAL A 62 -18.05 -7.90 4.58
C VAL A 62 -17.70 -9.09 5.46
N TYR A 63 -16.90 -8.88 6.50
CA TYR A 63 -16.51 -9.95 7.42
C TYR A 63 -17.36 -9.93 8.68
N ASP A 64 -17.79 -11.12 9.12
CA ASP A 64 -18.51 -11.30 10.38
C ASP A 64 -17.64 -12.06 11.40
N GLY A 65 -17.27 -11.40 12.49
CA GLY A 65 -16.38 -11.99 13.51
C GLY A 65 -14.95 -12.26 13.03
N VAL A 66 -14.24 -13.14 13.76
CA VAL A 66 -12.82 -13.44 13.55
C VAL A 66 -12.67 -14.66 12.63
N TRP A 67 -11.84 -14.52 11.61
CA TRP A 67 -11.52 -15.62 10.72
C TRP A 67 -10.60 -16.65 11.38
N ASN A 68 -10.95 -17.93 11.29
CA ASN A 68 -10.19 -19.05 11.86
C ASN A 68 -9.22 -19.71 10.85
N GLY A 69 -9.07 -19.15 9.65
CA GLY A 69 -8.19 -19.66 8.60
C GLY A 69 -8.83 -20.67 7.64
N VAL A 70 -10.12 -21.01 7.81
CA VAL A 70 -10.89 -21.90 6.92
C VAL A 70 -11.46 -21.13 5.73
N PHE A 71 -11.39 -21.69 4.53
CA PHE A 71 -11.93 -21.08 3.32
C PHE A 71 -13.31 -21.64 2.96
N GLN A 72 -14.10 -20.83 2.27
CA GLN A 72 -15.32 -21.22 1.57
C GLN A 72 -15.26 -20.73 0.11
N THR A 73 -16.07 -21.31 -0.77
CA THR A 73 -16.30 -20.78 -2.11
C THR A 73 -17.72 -20.22 -2.17
N PRO A 74 -17.88 -18.90 -2.36
CA PRO A 74 -19.19 -18.27 -2.41
C PRO A 74 -19.90 -18.61 -3.72
N ASN A 75 -21.23 -18.48 -3.74
CA ASN A 75 -22.05 -18.67 -4.95
C ASN A 75 -22.03 -17.45 -5.89
N VAL A 76 -21.37 -16.36 -5.49
CA VAL A 76 -21.24 -15.12 -6.25
C VAL A 76 -19.76 -14.76 -6.31
N ALA A 77 -19.27 -14.33 -7.47
CA ALA A 77 -17.89 -13.88 -7.61
C ALA A 77 -17.64 -12.62 -6.76
N VAL A 78 -16.39 -12.44 -6.34
CA VAL A 78 -15.97 -11.27 -5.55
C VAL A 78 -15.21 -10.27 -6.41
N SER A 79 -15.22 -9.00 -6.03
CA SER A 79 -14.40 -7.94 -6.65
C SER A 79 -13.17 -7.57 -5.81
N ASP A 80 -12.88 -8.34 -4.75
CA ASP A 80 -11.77 -8.10 -3.83
C ASP A 80 -10.42 -8.49 -4.46
N PRO A 81 -9.47 -7.53 -4.62
CA PRO A 81 -8.19 -7.81 -5.26
C PRO A 81 -7.31 -8.79 -4.46
N ALA A 82 -7.43 -8.85 -3.13
CA ALA A 82 -6.57 -9.69 -2.29
C ALA A 82 -6.88 -11.19 -2.48
N TRP A 83 -8.17 -11.57 -2.52
CA TRP A 83 -8.56 -12.97 -2.76
C TRP A 83 -8.50 -13.38 -4.22
N ILE A 84 -8.69 -12.45 -5.16
CA ILE A 84 -8.41 -12.70 -6.57
C ILE A 84 -6.91 -12.97 -6.78
N LEU A 85 -6.04 -12.20 -6.11
CA LEU A 85 -4.60 -12.44 -6.11
C LEU A 85 -4.26 -13.81 -5.49
N TYR A 86 -4.85 -14.13 -4.33
CA TYR A 86 -4.66 -15.43 -3.68
C TYR A 86 -5.04 -16.61 -4.59
N ASP A 87 -6.18 -16.51 -5.29
CA ASP A 87 -6.61 -17.53 -6.25
C ASP A 87 -5.61 -17.69 -7.41
N LEU A 88 -5.13 -16.59 -8.01
CA LEU A 88 -4.11 -16.66 -9.07
C LEU A 88 -2.79 -17.28 -8.58
N ILE A 89 -2.40 -17.06 -7.32
CA ILE A 89 -1.18 -17.67 -6.78
C ILE A 89 -1.39 -19.16 -6.51
N THR A 90 -2.55 -19.55 -5.97
CA THR A 90 -2.80 -20.92 -5.47
C THR A 90 -3.41 -21.86 -6.51
N ASN A 91 -3.97 -21.34 -7.60
CA ASN A 91 -4.63 -22.18 -8.59
C ASN A 91 -3.60 -22.97 -9.43
N THR A 92 -3.77 -24.29 -9.51
CA THR A 92 -2.85 -25.18 -10.25
C THR A 92 -3.09 -25.23 -11.76
N ARG A 93 -4.24 -24.73 -12.23
CA ARG A 93 -4.65 -24.81 -13.65
C ARG A 93 -4.20 -23.58 -14.45
N TYR A 94 -4.51 -22.39 -13.97
CA TYR A 94 -4.19 -21.12 -14.66
C TYR A 94 -3.31 -20.18 -13.83
N GLY A 95 -3.00 -20.57 -12.59
CA GLY A 95 -2.20 -19.80 -11.67
C GLY A 95 -0.83 -20.42 -11.38
N LEU A 96 -0.24 -20.02 -10.26
CA LEU A 96 1.08 -20.47 -9.81
C LEU A 96 1.04 -21.65 -8.83
N GLY A 97 -0.10 -22.29 -8.61
CA GLY A 97 -0.27 -23.31 -7.56
C GLY A 97 0.59 -24.57 -7.73
N LYS A 98 1.23 -24.76 -8.88
CA LYS A 98 2.21 -25.84 -9.12
C LYS A 98 3.62 -25.48 -8.64
N TYR A 99 3.89 -24.19 -8.41
CA TYR A 99 5.21 -23.65 -8.09
C TYR A 99 5.27 -23.03 -6.69
N ILE A 100 4.12 -22.60 -6.14
CA ILE A 100 4.02 -21.96 -4.83
C ILE A 100 3.09 -22.79 -3.95
N ASP A 101 3.58 -23.24 -2.80
CA ASP A 101 2.78 -23.91 -1.78
C ASP A 101 1.94 -22.87 -1.02
N THR A 102 0.69 -23.20 -0.68
CA THR A 102 -0.20 -22.31 0.08
C THR A 102 0.37 -21.91 1.45
N LYS A 103 1.25 -22.73 2.03
CA LYS A 103 1.98 -22.42 3.27
C LYS A 103 3.02 -21.31 3.10
N GLN A 104 3.45 -21.04 1.87
CA GLN A 104 4.40 -19.98 1.54
C GLN A 104 3.69 -18.63 1.32
N ILE A 105 2.39 -18.52 1.61
CA ILE A 105 1.61 -17.30 1.37
C ILE A 105 1.11 -16.77 2.71
N ASP A 106 1.40 -15.51 3.01
CA ASP A 106 0.83 -14.83 4.17
C ASP A 106 -0.64 -14.49 3.93
N LYS A 107 -1.51 -15.50 4.12
CA LYS A 107 -2.96 -15.34 4.02
C LYS A 107 -3.55 -14.41 5.09
N TRP A 108 -2.85 -14.21 6.21
CA TRP A 108 -3.30 -13.33 7.28
C TRP A 108 -3.07 -11.87 6.92
N GLY A 109 -1.90 -11.55 6.33
CA GLY A 109 -1.65 -10.24 5.72
C GLY A 109 -2.66 -9.91 4.63
N LEU A 110 -2.99 -10.87 3.74
CA LEU A 110 -4.02 -10.67 2.71
C LEU A 110 -5.43 -10.46 3.31
N TYR A 111 -5.74 -11.09 4.44
CA TYR A 111 -7.01 -10.84 5.15
C TYR A 111 -7.12 -9.39 5.64
N GLU A 112 -6.05 -8.83 6.20
CA GLU A 112 -6.01 -7.41 6.60
C GLU A 112 -6.11 -6.46 5.40
N ILE A 113 -5.43 -6.78 4.29
CA ILE A 113 -5.51 -6.01 3.05
C ILE A 113 -6.92 -6.07 2.47
N SER A 114 -7.55 -7.24 2.49
CA SER A 114 -8.93 -7.40 2.01
C SER A 114 -9.90 -6.54 2.83
N LYS A 115 -9.79 -6.52 4.16
CA LYS A 115 -10.60 -5.61 5.00
C LYS A 115 -10.43 -4.15 4.57
N TYR A 116 -9.20 -3.72 4.30
CA TYR A 116 -8.91 -2.37 3.84
C TYR A 116 -9.49 -2.07 2.44
N CYS A 117 -9.42 -3.03 1.51
CA CYS A 117 -9.95 -2.90 0.15
C CYS A 117 -11.48 -2.78 0.12
N ASN A 118 -12.18 -3.50 1.01
CA ASN A 118 -13.64 -3.53 1.02
C ASN A 118 -14.30 -2.45 1.89
N GLU A 119 -13.53 -1.63 2.59
CA GLU A 119 -14.05 -0.49 3.32
C GLU A 119 -14.74 0.50 2.36
N LEU A 120 -15.94 0.94 2.72
CA LEU A 120 -16.66 1.94 1.94
C LEU A 120 -16.02 3.31 2.13
N VAL A 121 -15.62 3.94 1.02
CA VAL A 121 -15.03 5.27 1.00
C VAL A 121 -15.81 6.20 0.06
N PRO A 122 -15.77 7.52 0.29
CA PRO A 122 -16.34 8.47 -0.67
C PRO A 122 -15.71 8.31 -2.05
N SER A 123 -16.55 8.20 -3.09
CA SER A 123 -16.11 8.09 -4.49
C SER A 123 -15.51 9.39 -5.03
N GLY A 124 -15.75 10.52 -4.36
CA GLY A 124 -15.46 11.86 -4.86
C GLY A 124 -16.59 12.48 -5.67
N TYR A 125 -17.71 11.76 -5.82
CA TYR A 125 -18.94 12.25 -6.45
C TYR A 125 -20.11 12.19 -5.47
N SER A 126 -21.16 12.95 -5.77
CA SER A 126 -22.38 12.99 -4.99
C SER A 126 -23.62 12.87 -5.89
N THR A 127 -24.71 12.39 -5.32
CA THR A 127 -26.04 12.40 -5.93
C THR A 127 -26.99 13.11 -4.98
N ASN A 128 -27.69 14.13 -5.47
CA ASN A 128 -28.58 14.96 -4.66
C ASN A 128 -27.91 15.51 -3.38
N GLY A 129 -26.64 15.92 -3.49
CA GLY A 129 -25.86 16.42 -2.36
C GLY A 129 -25.31 15.36 -1.39
N SER A 130 -25.71 14.09 -1.54
CA SER A 130 -25.20 12.99 -0.71
C SER A 130 -23.99 12.32 -1.38
N PRO A 131 -22.87 12.11 -0.66
CA PRO A 131 -21.70 11.44 -1.23
C PRO A 131 -22.04 9.99 -1.62
N ILE A 132 -21.56 9.57 -2.78
CA ILE A 132 -21.63 8.17 -3.21
C ILE A 132 -20.47 7.43 -2.55
N TYR A 133 -20.77 6.31 -1.90
CA TYR A 133 -19.76 5.42 -1.32
C TYR A 133 -19.55 4.19 -2.19
N GLU A 134 -18.31 3.73 -2.26
CA GLU A 134 -17.92 2.52 -2.97
C GLU A 134 -16.76 1.83 -2.22
N PRO A 135 -16.51 0.54 -2.45
CA PRO A 135 -15.34 -0.13 -1.88
C PRO A 135 -14.06 0.62 -2.28
N ARG A 136 -13.10 0.70 -1.36
CA ARG A 136 -11.83 1.42 -1.56
C ARG A 136 -11.10 0.96 -2.81
N PHE A 137 -10.96 -0.34 -2.99
CA PHE A 137 -10.33 -0.97 -4.15
C PHE A 137 -11.14 -2.15 -4.64
N GLN A 138 -11.44 -2.16 -5.93
CA GLN A 138 -12.06 -3.28 -6.64
C GLN A 138 -11.18 -3.73 -7.79
N CYS A 139 -11.30 -5.02 -8.14
CA CYS A 139 -10.62 -5.64 -9.26
C CYS A 139 -11.64 -6.32 -10.18
N ASN A 140 -11.80 -5.78 -11.38
CA ASN A 140 -12.58 -6.36 -12.47
C ASN A 140 -11.67 -6.49 -13.69
N ILE A 141 -11.07 -7.67 -13.87
CA ILE A 141 -10.06 -7.92 -14.90
C ILE A 141 -10.40 -9.16 -15.73
N VAL A 142 -10.05 -9.10 -17.02
CA VAL A 142 -10.06 -10.26 -17.93
C VAL A 142 -8.62 -10.48 -18.41
N LEU A 143 -8.09 -11.68 -18.14
CA LEU A 143 -6.76 -12.09 -18.60
C LEU A 143 -6.89 -12.75 -19.98
N GLN A 144 -6.49 -12.05 -21.04
CA GLN A 144 -6.66 -12.51 -22.43
C GLN A 144 -5.35 -12.95 -23.10
N ALA A 145 -4.25 -12.23 -22.85
CA ALA A 145 -2.97 -12.48 -23.49
C ALA A 145 -2.02 -13.27 -22.58
N LYS A 146 -1.05 -13.95 -23.19
CA LYS A 146 0.04 -14.59 -22.47
C LYS A 146 1.00 -13.51 -21.96
N THR A 147 1.01 -13.31 -20.66
CA THR A 147 1.92 -12.39 -19.96
C THR A 147 2.74 -13.18 -18.94
N GLU A 148 3.92 -12.68 -18.59
CA GLU A 148 4.71 -13.25 -17.50
C GLU A 148 3.90 -13.22 -16.19
N ALA A 149 3.89 -14.35 -15.47
CA ALA A 149 3.06 -14.48 -14.26
C ALA A 149 3.42 -13.46 -13.18
N TYR A 150 4.72 -13.17 -13.00
CA TYR A 150 5.18 -12.18 -12.02
C TYR A 150 4.61 -10.79 -12.32
N GLN A 151 4.64 -10.34 -13.58
CA GLN A 151 4.06 -9.06 -14.01
C GLN A 151 2.55 -8.99 -13.77
N VAL A 152 1.82 -10.10 -13.98
CA VAL A 152 0.39 -10.16 -13.68
C VAL A 152 0.14 -10.01 -12.18
N LEU A 153 0.90 -10.70 -11.34
CA LEU A 153 0.76 -10.59 -9.89
C LEU A 153 1.11 -9.19 -9.39
N GLU A 154 2.22 -8.60 -9.85
CA GLU A 154 2.57 -7.20 -9.53
C GLU A 154 1.46 -6.24 -9.94
N SER A 155 0.90 -6.41 -11.15
CA SER A 155 -0.22 -5.58 -11.65
C SER A 155 -1.47 -5.67 -10.77
N LEU A 156 -1.75 -6.84 -10.17
CA LEU A 156 -2.86 -6.97 -9.21
C LEU A 156 -2.53 -6.36 -7.85
N ILE A 157 -1.28 -6.48 -7.41
CA ILE A 157 -0.82 -5.91 -6.14
C ILE A 157 -0.86 -4.37 -6.17
N THR A 158 -0.56 -3.76 -7.33
CA THR A 158 -0.64 -2.30 -7.48
C THR A 158 -2.08 -1.76 -7.37
N ILE A 159 -3.13 -2.58 -7.56
CA ILE A 159 -4.54 -2.17 -7.41
C ILE A 159 -4.79 -1.62 -6.00
N PHE A 160 -4.29 -2.31 -4.97
CA PHE A 160 -4.35 -1.87 -3.58
C PHE A 160 -3.11 -1.09 -3.14
N ARG A 161 -2.34 -0.56 -4.11
CA ARG A 161 -1.11 0.23 -3.90
C ARG A 161 -0.11 -0.51 -3.03
N GLY A 162 -0.01 -1.81 -3.26
CA GLY A 162 0.84 -2.67 -2.49
C GLY A 162 2.16 -2.99 -3.17
N PHE A 163 2.94 -3.81 -2.47
CA PHE A 163 4.03 -4.58 -3.04
C PHE A 163 4.17 -5.90 -2.27
N ALA A 164 4.91 -6.85 -2.83
CA ALA A 164 5.20 -8.12 -2.18
C ALA A 164 6.70 -8.29 -1.98
N TYR A 165 7.08 -9.04 -0.95
CA TYR A 165 8.47 -9.39 -0.67
C TYR A 165 8.54 -10.76 -0.01
N TRP A 166 9.71 -11.39 -0.11
CA TRP A 166 9.98 -12.68 0.51
C TRP A 166 10.59 -12.50 1.90
N GLN A 167 9.98 -13.10 2.93
CA GLN A 167 10.53 -13.12 4.28
C GLN A 167 10.22 -14.45 4.95
N ALA A 168 11.22 -15.05 5.61
CA ALA A 168 11.08 -16.24 6.44
C ALA A 168 10.37 -17.43 5.75
N GLY A 169 10.57 -17.60 4.43
CA GLY A 169 9.97 -18.69 3.65
C GLY A 169 8.53 -18.43 3.19
N THR A 170 8.01 -17.22 3.41
CA THR A 170 6.67 -16.78 2.99
C THR A 170 6.74 -15.53 2.12
N ILE A 171 5.82 -15.44 1.17
CA ILE A 171 5.47 -14.23 0.42
C ILE A 171 4.57 -13.39 1.32
N THR A 172 5.04 -12.20 1.67
CA THR A 172 4.30 -11.22 2.46
C THR A 172 3.86 -10.07 1.55
N PHE A 173 2.63 -9.61 1.76
CA PHE A 173 2.03 -8.52 1.00
C PHE A 173 1.84 -7.32 1.91
N ILE A 174 2.10 -6.14 1.37
CA ILE A 174 1.86 -4.86 2.04
C ILE A 174 0.90 -4.07 1.17
N ALA A 175 0.02 -3.31 1.80
CA ALA A 175 -0.77 -2.28 1.17
C ALA A 175 -0.37 -0.91 1.73
N ASP A 176 -0.42 0.12 0.89
CA ASP A 176 -0.32 1.50 1.34
C ASP A 176 -1.59 1.90 2.13
N LYS A 177 -1.56 1.59 3.42
CA LYS A 177 -2.59 1.93 4.40
C LYS A 177 -1.96 2.62 5.62
N PRO A 178 -2.74 3.35 6.43
CA PRO A 178 -2.28 3.84 7.72
C PRO A 178 -1.76 2.69 8.60
N ASP A 179 -0.63 2.91 9.26
CA ASP A 179 -0.05 2.01 10.24
C ASP A 179 0.61 2.81 11.37
N ALA A 180 0.86 2.14 12.49
CA ALA A 180 1.57 2.75 13.61
C ALA A 180 3.07 2.86 13.29
N ILE A 181 3.71 3.87 13.87
CA ILE A 181 5.18 4.00 13.87
C ILE A 181 5.75 2.77 14.57
N LYS A 182 6.66 2.05 13.91
CA LYS A 182 7.28 0.83 14.46
C LYS A 182 8.58 1.12 15.17
N TYR A 183 9.38 2.01 14.60
CA TYR A 183 10.71 2.35 15.11
C TYR A 183 10.99 3.84 14.94
N GLN A 184 11.88 4.32 15.79
CA GLN A 184 12.41 5.66 15.74
C GLN A 184 13.94 5.60 15.61
N PHE A 185 14.52 6.58 14.91
CA PHE A 185 15.95 6.71 14.70
C PHE A 185 16.42 8.12 14.99
N THR A 186 17.53 8.20 15.70
CA THR A 186 18.26 9.43 15.99
C THR A 186 19.71 9.28 15.54
N GLN A 187 20.50 10.34 15.61
CA GLN A 187 21.94 10.25 15.30
C GLN A 187 22.68 9.26 16.23
N ALA A 188 22.17 8.98 17.43
CA ALA A 188 22.75 7.98 18.33
C ALA A 188 22.54 6.52 17.86
N ASP A 189 21.61 6.31 16.93
CA ASP A 189 21.26 5.00 16.38
C ASP A 189 21.95 4.69 15.05
N VAL A 190 22.67 5.66 14.50
CA VAL A 190 23.21 5.66 13.15
C VAL A 190 24.73 5.68 13.20
N GLU A 191 25.37 4.89 12.35
CA GLU A 191 26.84 4.90 12.20
C GLU A 191 27.31 6.32 11.87
N ASP A 192 28.26 6.84 12.64
CA ASP A 192 28.77 8.21 12.59
C ASP A 192 27.71 9.32 12.75
N GLY A 193 26.46 8.97 13.11
CA GLY A 193 25.34 9.91 13.18
C GLY A 193 24.95 10.53 11.82
N VAL A 194 25.34 9.92 10.70
CA VAL A 194 25.19 10.51 9.36
C VAL A 194 23.94 9.99 8.64
N PHE A 195 23.03 10.90 8.31
CA PHE A 195 21.90 10.65 7.42
C PHE A 195 22.19 11.16 6.00
N ILE A 196 22.05 10.29 5.00
CA ILE A 196 22.23 10.64 3.59
C ILE A 196 20.86 10.86 2.96
N TYR A 197 20.60 12.07 2.49
CA TYR A 197 19.32 12.43 1.87
C TYR A 197 19.43 12.61 0.37
N SER A 198 18.42 12.12 -0.34
CA SER A 198 18.22 12.36 -1.76
C SER A 198 16.84 12.96 -2.00
N ARG A 199 16.71 13.88 -2.95
CA ARG A 199 15.44 14.55 -3.27
C ARG A 199 15.10 14.43 -4.73
N VAL A 200 13.80 14.35 -4.97
CA VAL A 200 13.20 14.32 -6.30
C VAL A 200 13.32 15.71 -6.94
N GLY A 201 13.81 15.77 -8.17
CA GLY A 201 14.01 17.03 -8.91
C GLY A 201 12.70 17.74 -9.27
N LEU A 202 12.74 19.06 -9.40
CA LEU A 202 11.55 19.87 -9.71
C LEU A 202 10.91 19.54 -11.08
N LYS A 203 11.72 19.06 -12.04
CA LYS A 203 11.25 18.71 -13.39
C LYS A 203 10.38 17.45 -13.42
N SER A 204 10.51 16.55 -12.44
CA SER A 204 9.69 15.34 -12.39
C SER A 204 8.33 15.54 -11.73
N LYS A 205 8.09 16.73 -11.13
CA LYS A 205 6.81 17.02 -10.47
C LYS A 205 5.63 16.98 -11.42
N LYS A 206 4.52 16.40 -10.96
CA LYS A 206 3.27 16.22 -11.69
C LYS A 206 2.16 16.97 -10.98
N THR A 207 1.29 17.61 -11.76
CA THR A 207 0.23 18.49 -11.24
C THR A 207 -1.15 18.15 -11.79
N VAL A 208 -1.19 17.40 -12.90
CA VAL A 208 -2.41 16.86 -13.50
C VAL A 208 -2.21 15.37 -13.78
N ALA A 209 -3.18 14.54 -13.40
CA ALA A 209 -3.20 13.11 -13.67
C ALA A 209 -4.34 12.77 -14.63
N LEU A 210 -4.00 12.12 -15.75
CA LEU A 210 -4.91 11.59 -16.75
C LEU A 210 -5.03 10.08 -16.52
N VAL A 211 -6.09 9.67 -15.82
CA VAL A 211 -6.26 8.28 -15.37
C VAL A 211 -7.21 7.53 -16.29
N SER A 212 -6.68 6.58 -17.05
CA SER A 212 -7.48 5.69 -17.88
C SER A 212 -8.15 4.58 -17.05
N TRP A 213 -9.44 4.34 -17.29
CA TRP A 213 -10.25 3.29 -16.64
C TRP A 213 -11.29 2.72 -17.63
N LEU A 214 -11.90 1.58 -17.32
CA LEU A 214 -12.91 0.94 -18.17
C LEU A 214 -14.31 1.41 -17.78
N ASN A 215 -15.04 2.08 -18.67
CA ASN A 215 -16.34 2.66 -18.35
C ASN A 215 -17.52 1.71 -18.62
N PRO A 216 -18.20 1.14 -17.61
CA PRO A 216 -19.31 0.23 -17.83
C PRO A 216 -20.49 0.88 -18.57
N ALA A 217 -20.69 2.20 -18.42
CA ALA A 217 -21.75 2.93 -19.11
C ALA A 217 -21.47 3.15 -20.60
N ASP A 218 -20.21 2.97 -21.04
CA ASP A 218 -19.80 3.02 -22.45
C ASP A 218 -19.15 1.69 -22.87
N PHE A 219 -19.86 0.58 -22.60
CA PHE A 219 -19.47 -0.76 -23.04
C PHE A 219 -18.03 -1.16 -22.63
N TYR A 220 -17.60 -0.75 -21.45
CA TYR A 220 -16.26 -0.97 -20.91
C TYR A 220 -15.13 -0.39 -21.76
N ARG A 221 -15.40 0.64 -22.58
CA ARG A 221 -14.35 1.35 -23.32
C ARG A 221 -13.43 2.12 -22.37
N LYS A 222 -12.16 2.21 -22.76
CA LYS A 222 -11.15 2.97 -22.02
C LYS A 222 -11.51 4.47 -22.08
N THR A 223 -11.81 5.04 -20.91
CA THR A 223 -12.15 6.45 -20.71
C THR A 223 -11.11 7.07 -19.80
N VAL A 224 -10.83 8.37 -19.95
CA VAL A 224 -9.88 9.10 -19.11
C VAL A 224 -10.63 9.94 -18.07
N GLU A 225 -10.30 9.77 -16.80
CA GLU A 225 -10.67 10.70 -15.72
C GLU A 225 -9.49 11.63 -15.46
N MET A 226 -9.72 12.93 -15.62
CA MET A 226 -8.72 13.97 -15.32
C MET A 226 -8.83 14.41 -13.87
N VAL A 227 -7.68 14.49 -13.19
CA VAL A 227 -7.55 14.95 -11.81
C VAL A 227 -6.48 16.04 -11.74
N GLU A 228 -6.78 17.13 -11.05
CA GLU A 228 -5.90 18.29 -10.94
C GLU A 228 -5.54 18.54 -9.46
N ASP A 229 -4.31 19.00 -9.19
CA ASP A 229 -3.92 19.59 -7.90
C ASP A 229 -3.75 21.11 -8.08
N PRO A 230 -4.76 21.94 -7.76
CA PRO A 230 -4.71 23.39 -7.96
C PRO A 230 -3.53 24.06 -7.24
N ILE A 231 -3.16 23.56 -6.05
CA ILE A 231 -2.06 24.10 -5.24
C ILE A 231 -0.73 23.86 -5.97
N ALA A 232 -0.55 22.66 -6.51
CA ALA A 232 0.65 22.31 -7.26
C ALA A 232 0.71 23.02 -8.62
N ILE A 233 -0.44 23.16 -9.31
CA ILE A 233 -0.55 23.88 -10.60
C ILE A 233 -0.15 25.35 -10.42
N GLN A 234 -0.64 26.03 -9.39
CA GLN A 234 -0.29 27.43 -9.13
C GLN A 234 1.22 27.62 -8.93
N LYS A 235 1.89 26.62 -8.34
CA LYS A 235 3.33 26.69 -8.01
C LYS A 235 4.24 26.24 -9.15
N TRP A 236 3.84 25.25 -9.94
CA TRP A 236 4.72 24.56 -10.89
C TRP A 236 4.18 24.50 -12.32
N GLY A 237 3.01 25.08 -12.58
CA GLY A 237 2.32 24.99 -13.86
C GLY A 237 1.69 23.61 -14.10
N ILE A 238 1.14 23.43 -15.30
CA ILE A 238 0.53 22.17 -15.73
C ILE A 238 1.64 21.20 -16.16
N LYS A 239 1.67 20.03 -15.53
CA LYS A 239 2.59 18.93 -15.80
C LYS A 239 1.84 17.61 -15.69
N GLU A 240 1.66 16.96 -16.83
CA GLU A 240 0.78 15.81 -16.96
C GLU A 240 1.48 14.49 -16.57
N LEU A 241 0.69 13.62 -15.94
CA LEU A 241 0.99 12.22 -15.65
C LEU A 241 -0.12 11.37 -16.28
N GLU A 242 0.24 10.53 -17.23
CA GLU A 242 -0.66 9.50 -17.73
C GLU A 242 -0.56 8.26 -16.82
N LEU A 243 -1.71 7.78 -16.34
CA LEU A 243 -1.81 6.63 -15.47
C LEU A 243 -2.90 5.69 -16.01
N GLU A 244 -2.69 4.40 -15.90
CA GLU A 244 -3.73 3.40 -16.15
C GLU A 244 -4.18 2.77 -14.83
N ALA A 245 -5.46 2.92 -14.50
CA ALA A 245 -6.06 2.24 -13.37
C ALA A 245 -6.43 0.81 -13.80
N ILE A 246 -5.51 -0.12 -13.58
CA ILE A 246 -5.67 -1.54 -13.91
C ILE A 246 -6.92 -2.10 -13.19
N ALA A 247 -7.69 -2.93 -13.92
CA ALA A 247 -8.89 -3.60 -13.41
C ALA A 247 -9.98 -2.66 -12.86
N CYS A 248 -9.89 -1.36 -13.15
CA CYS A 248 -10.76 -0.33 -12.60
C CYS A 248 -11.98 -0.12 -13.50
N THR A 249 -13.16 -0.32 -12.94
CA THR A 249 -14.45 -0.05 -13.59
C THR A 249 -15.28 1.03 -12.89
N SER A 250 -14.71 1.67 -11.87
CA SER A 250 -15.32 2.82 -11.21
C SER A 250 -14.55 4.09 -11.53
N ARG A 251 -15.29 5.12 -11.96
CA ARG A 251 -14.77 6.48 -12.09
C ARG A 251 -14.20 7.01 -10.78
N GLY A 252 -14.82 6.67 -9.64
CA GLY A 252 -14.37 7.09 -8.30
C GLY A 252 -13.01 6.50 -7.92
N GLN A 253 -12.81 5.21 -8.18
CA GLN A 253 -11.53 4.54 -7.95
C GLN A 253 -10.43 5.11 -8.87
N ALA A 254 -10.75 5.41 -10.14
CA ALA A 254 -9.83 6.08 -11.07
C ALA A 254 -9.42 7.48 -10.56
N ARG A 255 -10.40 8.29 -10.13
CA ARG A 255 -10.16 9.60 -9.51
C ARG A 255 -9.26 9.47 -8.28
N ARG A 256 -9.54 8.54 -7.36
CA ARG A 256 -8.72 8.30 -6.16
C ARG A 256 -7.29 7.88 -6.51
N ALA A 257 -7.09 7.10 -7.58
CA ALA A 257 -5.76 6.75 -8.06
C ALA A 257 -4.98 7.99 -8.53
N GLY A 258 -5.62 8.87 -9.32
CA GLY A 258 -5.02 10.13 -9.75
C GLY A 258 -4.69 11.07 -8.58
N VAL A 259 -5.63 11.25 -7.65
CA VAL A 259 -5.41 12.06 -6.44
C VAL A 259 -4.23 11.53 -5.63
N ALA A 260 -4.15 10.22 -5.43
CA ALA A 260 -3.04 9.62 -4.68
C ALA A 260 -1.70 9.82 -5.38
N ALA A 261 -1.63 9.62 -6.70
CA ALA A 261 -0.40 9.84 -7.46
C ALA A 261 0.10 11.29 -7.35
N LEU A 262 -0.79 12.27 -7.43
CA LEU A 262 -0.44 13.69 -7.28
C LEU A 262 -0.03 14.04 -5.84
N ILE A 263 -0.73 13.51 -4.83
CA ILE A 263 -0.38 13.72 -3.42
C ILE A 263 0.97 13.09 -3.09
N SER A 264 1.23 11.86 -3.52
CA SER A 264 2.52 11.19 -3.33
C SER A 264 3.65 11.97 -4.01
N ASP A 265 3.49 12.41 -5.27
CA ASP A 265 4.52 13.24 -5.91
C ASP A 265 4.77 14.57 -5.17
N ARG A 266 3.72 15.17 -4.61
CA ARG A 266 3.84 16.41 -3.83
C ARG A 266 4.49 16.20 -2.46
N LEU A 267 4.16 15.13 -1.74
CA LEU A 267 4.59 14.92 -0.35
C LEU A 267 5.84 14.05 -0.22
N GLU A 268 5.97 12.99 -1.02
CA GLU A 268 7.06 12.00 -0.96
C GLU A 268 8.25 12.45 -1.81
N GLN A 269 8.88 13.56 -1.42
CA GLN A 269 9.92 14.21 -2.22
C GLN A 269 11.35 13.80 -1.85
N GLU A 270 11.52 13.00 -0.80
CA GLU A 270 12.81 12.75 -0.18
C GLU A 270 12.95 11.29 0.25
N THR A 271 14.13 10.73 0.01
CA THR A 271 14.57 9.45 0.54
C THR A 271 15.72 9.70 1.51
N VAL A 272 15.76 8.94 2.60
CA VAL A 272 16.88 8.92 3.54
C VAL A 272 17.52 7.54 3.52
N THR A 273 18.85 7.49 3.50
CA THR A 273 19.67 6.29 3.57
C THR A 273 20.66 6.44 4.73
N PHE A 274 20.75 5.43 5.58
CA PHE A 274 21.63 5.42 6.74
C PHE A 274 21.94 3.98 7.12
N LYS A 275 23.05 3.78 7.84
CA LYS A 275 23.39 2.50 8.46
C LYS A 275 23.05 2.57 9.94
N ALA A 276 22.28 1.61 10.41
CA ALA A 276 21.71 1.61 11.75
C ALA A 276 22.23 0.45 12.60
N ARG A 277 22.10 0.58 13.92
CA ARG A 277 22.40 -0.48 14.90
C ARG A 277 21.61 -1.75 14.65
N ALA A 278 22.07 -2.86 15.22
CA ALA A 278 21.57 -4.22 14.98
C ALA A 278 20.04 -4.39 15.15
N TYR A 279 19.37 -3.61 16.01
CA TYR A 279 17.91 -3.71 16.18
C TYR A 279 17.12 -3.31 14.92
N ALA A 280 17.73 -2.55 13.99
CA ALA A 280 17.13 -2.25 12.70
C ALA A 280 16.93 -3.51 11.83
N ALA A 281 17.57 -4.63 12.18
CA ALA A 281 17.38 -5.93 11.53
C ALA A 281 15.95 -6.49 11.67
N PHE A 282 15.12 -5.95 12.57
CA PHE A 282 13.71 -6.35 12.72
C PHE A 282 12.75 -5.56 11.83
N ILE A 283 13.18 -4.42 11.27
CA ILE A 283 12.36 -3.53 10.44
C ILE A 283 12.06 -4.19 9.11
N LYS A 284 10.80 -4.22 8.70
CA LYS A 284 10.39 -4.80 7.42
C LYS A 284 10.18 -3.70 6.38
N PRO A 285 10.36 -4.00 5.08
CA PRO A 285 9.80 -3.17 4.04
C PRO A 285 8.34 -2.80 4.37
N GLY A 286 7.94 -1.57 4.10
CA GLY A 286 6.60 -1.05 4.35
C GLY A 286 6.33 -0.54 5.76
N ASP A 287 7.18 -0.85 6.75
CA ASP A 287 7.09 -0.27 8.09
C ASP A 287 7.26 1.25 8.04
N ILE A 288 6.55 1.95 8.93
CA ILE A 288 6.67 3.39 9.11
C ILE A 288 7.65 3.65 10.25
N ILE A 289 8.68 4.44 9.96
CA ILE A 289 9.71 4.85 10.92
C ILE A 289 9.73 6.36 11.08
N THR A 290 10.15 6.82 12.25
CA THR A 290 10.41 8.24 12.51
C THR A 290 11.91 8.49 12.53
N VAL A 291 12.37 9.52 11.83
CA VAL A 291 13.77 9.96 11.84
C VAL A 291 13.84 11.36 12.44
N SER A 292 14.60 11.49 13.52
CA SER A 292 14.95 12.77 14.15
C SER A 292 16.42 13.07 13.90
N ASP A 293 16.66 13.94 12.94
CA ASP A 293 18.00 14.46 12.61
C ASP A 293 18.14 15.85 13.24
N SER A 294 19.01 15.96 14.25
CA SER A 294 19.18 17.20 15.00
C SER A 294 19.79 18.31 14.16
N GLU A 295 20.59 17.99 13.14
CA GLU A 295 21.20 18.99 12.26
C GLU A 295 20.13 19.68 11.41
N ARG A 296 19.19 18.90 10.87
CA ARG A 296 18.07 19.43 10.09
C ARG A 296 17.02 20.15 10.92
N LEU A 297 16.87 19.75 12.17
CA LEU A 297 15.97 20.40 13.13
C LEU A 297 16.61 21.64 13.77
N GLU A 298 17.90 21.89 13.52
CA GLU A 298 18.71 22.95 14.14
C GLU A 298 18.64 22.94 15.68
N MET A 299 18.31 21.79 16.24
CA MET A 299 18.07 21.57 17.66
C MET A 299 18.27 20.09 17.97
N ARG A 300 18.91 19.81 19.10
CA ARG A 300 18.98 18.45 19.63
C ARG A 300 17.59 17.94 19.98
N ALA A 301 17.10 17.00 19.19
CA ALA A 301 15.73 16.47 19.29
C ALA A 301 15.70 14.95 19.40
N GLY A 302 16.82 14.33 19.76
CA GLY A 302 16.89 12.90 20.02
C GLY A 302 18.23 12.47 20.61
N GLY A 303 18.25 11.27 21.17
CA GLY A 303 19.41 10.67 21.82
C GLY A 303 19.06 9.40 22.57
N LEU A 304 19.90 9.03 23.53
CA LEU A 304 19.69 7.87 24.41
C LEU A 304 19.25 8.30 25.81
N ILE A 305 18.49 7.42 26.46
CA ILE A 305 18.07 7.58 27.86
C ILE A 305 19.18 7.03 28.78
N ILE A 306 19.64 7.81 29.74
CA ILE A 306 20.56 7.32 30.81
C ILE A 306 19.76 6.52 31.84
N SER A 307 18.65 7.10 32.30
CA SER A 307 17.73 6.48 33.26
C SER A 307 16.38 7.18 33.20
N ALA A 308 15.31 6.51 33.61
CA ALA A 308 13.98 7.10 33.64
C ALA A 308 13.12 6.52 34.77
N THR A 309 12.15 7.33 35.21
CA THR A 309 10.96 6.88 35.94
C THR A 309 9.77 6.91 34.99
N THR A 310 8.55 6.69 35.49
CA THR A 310 7.34 6.83 34.67
C THR A 310 7.01 8.29 34.34
N THR A 311 7.60 9.28 35.02
CA THR A 311 7.30 10.71 34.82
C THR A 311 8.51 11.57 34.48
N THR A 312 9.72 11.04 34.62
CA THR A 312 10.97 11.80 34.46
C THR A 312 11.97 10.99 33.65
N ILE A 313 12.62 11.62 32.68
CA ILE A 313 13.60 11.00 31.79
C ILE A 313 14.91 11.79 31.93
N ASN A 314 15.98 11.10 32.31
CA ASN A 314 17.34 11.63 32.32
C ASN A 314 17.99 11.35 30.98
N LEU A 315 18.31 12.42 30.25
CA LEU A 315 18.88 12.39 28.91
C LEU A 315 20.41 12.24 28.97
N ASP A 316 20.96 11.64 27.94
CA ASP A 316 22.39 11.54 27.64
C ASP A 316 23.12 12.88 27.53
N SER A 317 22.41 13.94 27.12
CA SER A 317 22.97 15.30 27.01
C SER A 317 21.84 16.35 27.09
N PRO A 318 22.10 17.58 27.56
CA PRO A 318 21.07 18.60 27.71
C PRO A 318 20.34 18.95 26.41
N VAL A 319 19.06 19.32 26.54
CA VAL A 319 18.25 19.93 25.47
C VAL A 319 17.74 21.30 25.89
N THR A 320 17.57 22.21 24.94
CA THR A 320 17.07 23.57 25.20
C THR A 320 15.59 23.68 24.88
N LEU A 321 14.75 23.83 25.90
CA LEU A 321 13.31 24.05 25.73
C LEU A 321 13.01 25.55 25.68
N VAL A 322 12.19 25.97 24.71
CA VAL A 322 11.87 27.39 24.49
C VAL A 322 10.51 27.75 25.08
N ALA A 323 10.41 28.94 25.69
CA ALA A 323 9.15 29.46 26.22
C ALA A 323 8.06 29.59 25.13
N GLY A 324 6.81 29.28 25.48
CA GLY A 324 5.67 29.37 24.56
C GLY A 324 5.57 28.22 23.54
N GLN A 325 6.53 27.29 23.53
CA GLN A 325 6.47 26.09 22.69
C GLN A 325 5.87 24.91 23.46
N THR A 326 5.14 24.05 22.75
CA THR A 326 4.68 22.77 23.29
C THR A 326 5.58 21.67 22.76
N TYR A 327 6.15 20.89 23.68
CA TYR A 327 6.96 19.73 23.35
C TYR A 327 6.30 18.44 23.82
N GLN A 328 6.56 17.37 23.11
CA GLN A 328 6.24 16.00 23.43
C GLN A 328 7.52 15.17 23.31
N ILE A 329 7.68 14.19 24.17
CA ILE A 329 8.79 13.24 24.10
C ILE A 329 8.24 11.85 23.80
N SER A 330 8.80 11.21 22.79
CA SER A 330 8.47 9.84 22.40
C SER A 330 9.59 8.88 22.77
N VAL A 331 9.19 7.73 23.31
CA VAL A 331 10.09 6.69 23.83
C VAL A 331 9.55 5.31 23.45
N THR A 332 10.44 4.33 23.43
CA THR A 332 10.06 2.91 23.26
C THR A 332 10.22 2.21 24.62
N LEU A 333 9.16 1.54 25.07
CA LEU A 333 9.16 0.80 26.33
C LEU A 333 9.80 -0.60 26.15
N SER A 334 10.04 -1.31 27.26
CA SER A 334 10.68 -2.62 27.25
C SER A 334 9.88 -3.73 26.55
N ASP A 335 8.57 -3.55 26.41
CA ASP A 335 7.67 -4.42 25.64
C ASP A 335 7.63 -4.08 24.14
N GLY A 336 8.42 -3.08 23.72
CA GLY A 336 8.41 -2.56 22.34
C GLY A 336 7.27 -1.58 22.06
N THR A 337 6.44 -1.24 23.05
CA THR A 337 5.36 -0.27 22.87
C THR A 337 5.95 1.13 22.74
N TRP A 338 5.58 1.81 21.66
CA TRP A 338 5.87 3.22 21.49
C TRP A 338 4.89 4.08 22.29
N GLN A 339 5.39 5.06 23.04
CA GLN A 339 4.57 6.04 23.75
C GLN A 339 5.11 7.45 23.59
N GLN A 340 4.19 8.41 23.50
CA GLN A 340 4.50 9.84 23.44
C GLN A 340 3.71 10.59 24.50
N LYS A 341 4.39 11.49 25.20
CA LYS A 341 3.81 12.27 26.31
C LYS A 341 4.20 13.73 26.20
N THR A 342 3.31 14.61 26.62
CA THR A 342 3.58 16.05 26.67
C THR A 342 4.62 16.35 27.75
N VAL A 343 5.62 17.17 27.40
CA VAL A 343 6.67 17.63 28.29
C VAL A 343 6.17 18.81 29.11
N GLN A 344 6.48 18.82 30.41
CA GLN A 344 6.33 19.99 31.27
C GLN A 344 7.44 21.00 30.92
N ASN A 345 7.12 21.92 30.01
CA ASN A 345 8.09 22.89 29.52
C ASN A 345 8.37 23.99 30.56
N THR A 346 9.57 23.96 31.15
CA THR A 346 10.09 24.99 32.06
C THR A 346 10.95 26.05 31.37
N ALA A 347 11.04 26.03 30.04
CA ALA A 347 11.77 26.97 29.20
C ALA A 347 13.25 27.17 29.61
N ASN A 348 14.00 26.07 29.68
CA ASN A 348 15.40 26.04 30.11
C ASN A 348 16.21 24.99 29.33
N THR A 349 17.54 25.07 29.44
CA THR A 349 18.43 23.98 29.06
C THR A 349 18.48 22.97 30.20
N THR A 350 18.10 21.71 29.93
CA THR A 350 17.99 20.66 30.94
C THR A 350 18.39 19.30 30.38
N SER A 351 19.02 18.46 31.20
CA SER A 351 19.21 17.02 30.94
C SER A 351 18.10 16.17 31.54
N VAL A 352 17.13 16.78 32.22
CA VAL A 352 16.03 16.10 32.89
C VAL A 352 14.72 16.62 32.31
N VAL A 353 13.97 15.72 31.68
CA VAL A 353 12.67 16.02 31.07
C VAL A 353 11.57 15.39 31.91
N THR A 354 10.62 16.22 32.36
CA THR A 354 9.43 15.76 33.10
C THR A 354 8.22 15.78 32.18
N VAL A 355 7.37 14.76 32.24
CA VAL A 355 6.14 14.66 31.45
C VAL A 355 4.90 14.94 32.28
N THR A 356 3.85 15.46 31.65
CA THR A 356 2.59 15.84 32.34
C THR A 356 1.71 14.64 32.71
N SER A 357 1.93 13.48 32.09
CA SER A 357 1.25 12.23 32.42
C SER A 357 2.22 11.07 32.34
N ALA A 358 2.09 10.12 33.26
CA ALA A 358 2.98 8.98 33.37
C ALA A 358 2.95 8.08 32.12
N PHE A 359 4.11 7.53 31.76
CA PHE A 359 4.23 6.35 30.89
C PHE A 359 3.66 5.12 31.61
N SER A 360 3.24 4.11 30.85
CA SER A 360 2.73 2.85 31.45
C SER A 360 3.81 2.05 32.18
N ALA A 361 5.07 2.24 31.81
CA ALA A 361 6.25 1.70 32.49
C ALA A 361 7.41 2.70 32.35
N ALA A 362 8.43 2.59 33.21
CA ALA A 362 9.64 3.39 33.06
C ALA A 362 10.38 2.99 31.76
N PRO A 363 10.70 3.95 30.87
CA PRO A 363 11.50 3.66 29.68
C PRO A 363 12.86 3.06 30.08
N PRO A 364 13.32 1.99 29.40
CA PRO A 364 14.58 1.35 29.74
C PRO A 364 15.78 2.27 29.44
N PRO A 365 16.86 2.22 30.23
CA PRO A 365 18.14 2.82 29.87
C PRO A 365 18.61 2.37 28.48
N GLU A 366 19.39 3.21 27.80
CA GLU A 366 19.91 3.00 26.45
C GLU A 366 18.85 2.87 25.33
N SER A 367 17.56 2.99 25.65
CA SER A 367 16.54 3.20 24.63
C SER A 367 16.61 4.62 24.08
N ASN A 368 16.18 4.79 22.84
CA ASN A 368 16.17 6.09 22.21
C ASN A 368 14.94 6.92 22.61
N TRP A 369 15.12 8.23 22.57
CA TRP A 369 14.05 9.20 22.74
C TRP A 369 14.07 10.22 21.60
N ILE A 370 12.90 10.75 21.25
CA ILE A 370 12.75 11.85 20.31
C ILE A 370 11.90 12.94 20.94
N LEU A 371 12.34 14.19 20.81
CA LEU A 371 11.55 15.36 21.14
C LEU A 371 10.85 15.86 19.87
N SER A 372 9.55 16.15 19.99
CA SER A 372 8.75 16.73 18.92
C SER A 372 7.89 17.87 19.47
N GLY A 373 7.47 18.80 18.64
CA GLY A 373 6.65 19.94 19.04
C GLY A 373 6.31 20.79 17.83
N ASN A 374 5.72 21.96 18.07
CA ASN A 374 5.28 22.84 16.99
C ASN A 374 6.45 23.38 16.16
N SER A 375 7.62 23.57 16.78
CA SER A 375 8.85 24.02 16.14
C SER A 375 9.83 22.89 15.80
N VAL A 376 9.59 21.67 16.28
CA VAL A 376 10.47 20.51 16.11
C VAL A 376 9.66 19.35 15.59
N VAL A 377 9.68 19.12 14.28
CA VAL A 377 8.84 18.09 13.66
C VAL A 377 9.72 17.01 13.04
N PRO A 378 9.96 15.89 13.76
CA PRO A 378 10.59 14.70 13.18
C PRO A 378 9.81 14.22 11.96
N LYS A 379 10.54 13.72 10.95
CA LYS A 379 9.93 13.24 9.72
C LYS A 379 9.65 11.76 9.79
N GLN A 380 8.54 11.35 9.19
CA GLN A 380 8.21 9.94 9.01
C GLN A 380 8.63 9.47 7.61
N TYR A 381 9.12 8.25 7.54
CA TYR A 381 9.52 7.59 6.31
C TYR A 381 8.92 6.18 6.26
N ARG A 382 8.55 5.74 5.06
CA ARG A 382 8.19 4.35 4.79
C ARG A 382 9.44 3.61 4.33
N VAL A 383 9.71 2.46 4.92
CA VAL A 383 10.89 1.66 4.59
C VAL A 383 10.69 1.02 3.22
N ILE A 384 11.58 1.33 2.27
CA ILE A 384 11.52 0.77 0.91
C ILE A 384 12.34 -0.52 0.83
N ASN A 385 13.55 -0.50 1.39
CA ASN A 385 14.48 -1.63 1.35
C ASN A 385 15.39 -1.61 2.57
N ARG A 386 15.96 -2.78 2.91
CA ARG A 386 17.01 -2.97 3.91
C ARG A 386 18.03 -3.95 3.37
N VAL A 387 19.32 -3.68 3.60
CA VAL A 387 20.41 -4.55 3.16
C VAL A 387 21.32 -4.81 4.36
N PRO A 388 21.58 -6.08 4.73
CA PRO A 388 22.58 -6.40 5.75
C PRO A 388 23.97 -5.94 5.31
N VAL A 389 24.69 -5.27 6.20
CA VAL A 389 26.09 -4.87 5.97
C VAL A 389 26.99 -5.86 6.72
N SER A 390 28.07 -6.31 6.09
CA SER A 390 28.96 -7.35 6.62
C SER A 390 29.87 -6.90 7.76
N GLU A 391 29.89 -5.60 8.06
CA GLU A 391 30.72 -5.02 9.11
C GLU A 391 29.87 -4.83 10.36
N THR A 392 30.28 -5.48 11.45
CA THR A 392 29.69 -5.30 12.78
C THR A 392 29.90 -3.86 13.24
N ILE A 393 28.78 -3.12 13.37
CA ILE A 393 28.70 -1.80 14.03
C ILE A 393 28.66 -1.99 15.53
#